data_AF-A0A7K3H629-F1
#
_entry.id   AF-A0A7K3H629-F1
#
_cell.length_a   1.000
_cell.length_b   1.000
_cell.length_c   1.000
_cell.angle_alpha   90.00
_cell.angle_beta   90.00
_cell.angle_gamma   90.00
#
_symmetry.space_group_name_H-M   'P 1'
#
loop_
_entity.id
_entity.type
_entity.pdbx_description
1 polymer ?
#
loop_
_entity_poly.entity_id
_entity_poly.type
_entity_poly.pdbx_seq_one_letter_code
_entity_poly.pdbx_strand_id
1 'polypeptide(L)'
;RGPLLAGTAGDRLRDRLGGELEELRLSALEQRAGTRLDMGLHERVAADLAAPAREHPEREGLVARRMTALYRSGRQTEALELYRETRDALAERFGVEPGEGLRGLHERVLRGDPGLDRPPAPVHAVRVRGEWLPWNTGGHPALEFCNTYAGWGGPRRPGSEWLRGYRTLAVWAGHLDLTEDHLVTRLTGRARQRPDEAAAALAEARGFRSDLYACLTDPGDVRAFKAVAAVAEEAAGLAEFVRGEDGLGLWRLSP
;
A
#
# COMPACT_ATOMS: atom_id res chain seq x y z
N ARG A 1 -24.44 -16.53 -6.71
CA ARG A 1 -23.91 -17.07 -7.99
C ARG A 1 -25.07 -17.70 -8.74
N GLY A 2 -25.17 -17.47 -10.05
CA GLY A 2 -26.27 -17.90 -10.92
C GLY A 2 -26.48 -16.89 -12.06
N PRO A 3 -27.28 -17.21 -13.09
CA PRO A 3 -27.63 -16.26 -14.15
C PRO A 3 -28.23 -14.98 -13.57
N LEU A 4 -27.92 -13.84 -14.18
CA LEU A 4 -28.40 -12.54 -13.73
C LEU A 4 -29.93 -12.55 -13.60
N LEU A 5 -30.46 -12.19 -12.42
CA LEU A 5 -31.91 -12.10 -12.17
C LEU A 5 -32.67 -13.39 -12.56
N ALA A 6 -32.04 -14.55 -12.34
CA ALA A 6 -32.68 -15.85 -12.51
C ALA A 6 -33.96 -15.91 -11.66
N GLY A 7 -35.11 -16.10 -12.32
CA GLY A 7 -36.42 -16.18 -11.68
C GLY A 7 -37.10 -14.84 -11.35
N THR A 8 -36.46 -13.69 -11.59
CA THR A 8 -37.04 -12.36 -11.24
C THR A 8 -37.21 -11.40 -12.41
N ALA A 9 -36.45 -11.56 -13.51
CA ALA A 9 -36.59 -10.76 -14.72
C ALA A 9 -36.98 -11.62 -15.94
N GLY A 10 -37.59 -11.02 -16.96
CA GLY A 10 -37.78 -11.69 -18.26
C GLY A 10 -36.48 -11.77 -19.07
N ASP A 11 -36.41 -12.68 -20.04
CA ASP A 11 -35.19 -12.94 -20.85
C ASP A 11 -34.63 -11.66 -21.48
N ARG A 12 -35.48 -10.81 -22.08
CA ARG A 12 -35.04 -9.54 -22.68
C ARG A 12 -34.32 -8.59 -21.70
N LEU A 13 -34.76 -8.52 -20.45
CA LEU A 13 -34.13 -7.67 -19.45
C LEU A 13 -32.83 -8.30 -18.95
N ARG A 14 -32.78 -9.63 -18.84
CA ARG A 14 -31.55 -10.37 -18.53
C ARG A 14 -30.50 -10.23 -19.61
N ASP A 15 -30.87 -10.34 -20.89
CA ASP A 15 -29.96 -10.18 -22.02
C ASP A 15 -29.39 -8.76 -22.07
N ARG A 16 -30.26 -7.75 -21.88
CA ARG A 16 -29.84 -6.34 -21.89
C ARG A 16 -28.90 -6.00 -20.74
N LEU A 17 -29.23 -6.40 -19.51
CA LEU A 17 -28.42 -6.09 -18.33
C LEU A 17 -27.20 -7.01 -18.19
N GLY A 18 -27.27 -8.22 -18.72
CA GLY A 18 -26.24 -9.25 -18.60
C GLY A 18 -24.92 -8.81 -19.19
N GLY A 19 -24.94 -8.24 -20.40
CA GLY A 19 -23.75 -7.71 -21.05
C GLY A 19 -23.08 -6.60 -20.24
N GLU A 20 -23.82 -5.55 -19.88
CA GLU A 20 -23.29 -4.41 -19.12
C GLU A 20 -22.76 -4.80 -17.74
N LEU A 21 -23.45 -5.69 -17.02
CA LEU A 21 -23.01 -6.14 -15.70
C LEU A 21 -21.83 -7.09 -15.77
N GLU A 22 -21.75 -7.92 -16.81
CA GLU A 22 -20.57 -8.77 -17.04
C GLU A 22 -19.34 -7.92 -17.37
N GLU A 23 -19.50 -6.89 -18.20
CA GLU A 23 -18.47 -5.89 -18.49
C GLU A 23 -17.96 -5.18 -17.23
N LEU A 24 -18.89 -4.72 -16.37
CA LEU A 24 -18.55 -4.14 -15.07
C LEU A 24 -17.84 -5.15 -14.16
N ARG A 25 -18.29 -6.41 -14.14
CA ARG A 25 -17.68 -7.49 -13.35
C ARG A 25 -16.25 -7.75 -13.79
N LEU A 26 -15.99 -7.88 -15.09
CA LEU A 26 -14.66 -8.11 -15.65
C LEU A 26 -13.74 -6.92 -15.37
N SER A 27 -14.24 -5.68 -15.54
CA SER A 27 -13.51 -4.46 -15.21
C SER A 27 -13.12 -4.38 -13.73
N ALA A 28 -14.06 -4.70 -12.84
CA ALA A 28 -13.80 -4.75 -11.39
C ALA A 28 -12.80 -5.85 -11.03
N LEU A 29 -12.87 -7.01 -11.71
CA LEU A 29 -11.93 -8.11 -11.52
C LEU A 29 -10.51 -7.72 -11.94
N GLU A 30 -10.37 -7.04 -13.08
CA GLU A 30 -9.11 -6.47 -13.57
C GLU A 30 -8.51 -5.47 -12.58
N GLN A 31 -9.29 -4.48 -12.13
CA GLN A 31 -8.81 -3.49 -11.17
C GLN A 31 -8.37 -4.14 -9.86
N ARG A 32 -9.21 -5.04 -9.31
CA ARG A 32 -8.90 -5.78 -8.09
C ARG A 32 -7.62 -6.61 -8.23
N ALA A 33 -7.41 -7.23 -9.39
CA ALA A 33 -6.19 -7.99 -9.66
C ALA A 33 -4.95 -7.08 -9.72
N GLY A 34 -5.06 -5.90 -10.34
CA GLY A 34 -4.00 -4.88 -10.34
C GLY A 34 -3.58 -4.51 -8.91
N THR A 35 -4.53 -4.07 -8.08
CA THR A 35 -4.27 -3.70 -6.70
C THR A 35 -3.66 -4.86 -5.89
N ARG A 36 -4.10 -6.09 -6.11
CA ARG A 36 -3.55 -7.27 -5.42
C ARG A 36 -2.12 -7.61 -5.86
N LEU A 37 -1.79 -7.40 -7.13
CA LEU A 37 -0.41 -7.51 -7.61
C LEU A 37 0.48 -6.46 -6.94
N ASP A 38 -0.01 -5.24 -6.75
CA ASP A 38 0.74 -4.17 -6.06
C ASP A 38 0.94 -4.50 -4.56
N MET A 39 -0.01 -5.23 -3.96
CA MET A 39 0.08 -5.73 -2.58
C MET A 39 0.93 -7.01 -2.42
N GLY A 40 1.52 -7.55 -3.49
CA GLY A 40 2.33 -8.78 -3.41
C GLY A 40 1.52 -10.09 -3.41
N LEU A 41 0.20 -10.05 -3.64
CA LEU A 41 -0.70 -11.20 -3.54
C LEU A 41 -0.78 -12.02 -4.84
N HIS A 42 0.38 -12.36 -5.42
CA HIS A 42 0.50 -12.93 -6.77
C HIS A 42 -0.19 -14.29 -6.90
N GLU A 43 0.03 -15.23 -5.98
CA GLU A 43 -0.62 -16.56 -6.00
C GLU A 43 -2.16 -16.46 -6.06
N ARG A 44 -2.72 -15.51 -5.30
CA ARG A 44 -4.17 -15.31 -5.28
C ARG A 44 -4.68 -14.74 -6.59
N VAL A 45 -3.93 -13.85 -7.23
CA VAL A 45 -4.28 -13.32 -8.56
C VAL A 45 -4.18 -14.42 -9.62
N ALA A 46 -3.13 -15.25 -9.57
CA ALA A 46 -2.96 -16.37 -10.49
C ALA A 46 -4.16 -17.35 -10.44
N ALA A 47 -4.66 -17.64 -9.23
CA ALA A 47 -5.83 -18.48 -9.02
C ALA A 47 -7.15 -17.79 -9.43
N ASP A 48 -7.38 -16.55 -8.96
CA ASP A 48 -8.64 -15.84 -9.19
C ASP A 48 -8.88 -15.51 -10.67
N LEU A 49 -7.82 -15.28 -11.45
CA LEU A 49 -7.90 -14.99 -12.88
C LEU A 49 -7.87 -16.25 -13.76
N ALA A 50 -7.83 -17.45 -13.16
CA ALA A 50 -7.58 -18.66 -13.92
C ALA A 50 -8.66 -19.02 -14.96
N ALA A 51 -9.92 -18.91 -14.56
CA ALA A 51 -11.05 -19.09 -15.47
C ALA A 51 -11.31 -17.83 -16.32
N PRO A 52 -11.40 -16.61 -15.76
CA PRO A 52 -11.73 -15.41 -16.54
C PRO A 52 -10.76 -15.13 -17.69
N ALA A 53 -9.45 -15.33 -17.49
CA ALA A 53 -8.47 -15.10 -18.57
C ALA A 53 -8.55 -16.14 -19.70
N ARG A 54 -9.06 -17.35 -19.42
CA ARG A 54 -9.30 -18.37 -20.45
C ARG A 54 -10.65 -18.16 -21.17
N GLU A 55 -11.66 -17.72 -20.44
CA GLU A 55 -13.01 -17.46 -20.98
C GLU A 55 -13.01 -16.21 -21.89
N HIS A 56 -12.25 -15.19 -21.52
CA HIS A 56 -12.19 -13.88 -22.19
C HIS A 56 -10.77 -13.54 -22.69
N PRO A 57 -10.21 -14.27 -23.68
CA PRO A 57 -8.88 -14.00 -24.21
C PRO A 57 -8.77 -12.62 -24.88
N GLU A 58 -9.86 -12.06 -25.40
CA GLU A 58 -9.94 -10.70 -25.95
C GLU A 58 -9.71 -9.60 -24.89
N ARG A 59 -9.87 -9.93 -23.61
CA ARG A 59 -9.57 -9.03 -22.48
C ARG A 59 -8.11 -9.20 -22.09
N GLU A 60 -7.21 -8.71 -22.93
CA GLU A 60 -5.76 -8.84 -22.72
C GLU A 60 -5.30 -8.31 -21.35
N GLY A 61 -6.03 -7.37 -20.74
CA GLY A 61 -5.79 -6.89 -19.38
C GLY A 61 -5.92 -7.97 -18.30
N LEU A 62 -6.83 -8.93 -18.44
CA LEU A 62 -6.94 -10.09 -17.56
C LEU A 62 -5.76 -11.05 -17.75
N VAL A 63 -5.45 -11.35 -19.02
CA VAL A 63 -4.35 -12.23 -19.40
C VAL A 63 -3.02 -11.68 -18.88
N ALA A 64 -2.74 -10.40 -19.12
CA ALA A 64 -1.51 -9.74 -18.68
C ALA A 64 -1.32 -9.78 -17.15
N ARG A 65 -2.39 -9.55 -16.37
CA ARG A 65 -2.33 -9.61 -14.90
C ARG A 65 -2.09 -11.03 -14.40
N ARG A 66 -2.73 -12.04 -15.00
CA ARG A 66 -2.48 -13.44 -14.65
C ARG A 66 -1.07 -13.88 -15.04
N MET A 67 -0.60 -13.51 -16.23
CA MET A 67 0.75 -13.78 -16.71
C MET A 67 1.80 -13.16 -15.79
N THR A 68 1.59 -11.92 -15.35
CA THR A 68 2.44 -11.24 -14.35
C THR A 68 2.41 -11.96 -13.00
N ALA A 69 1.23 -12.40 -12.55
CA ALA A 69 1.08 -13.16 -11.31
C ALA A 69 1.85 -14.49 -11.33
N LEU A 70 1.70 -15.27 -12.40
CA LEU A 70 2.42 -16.53 -12.60
C LEU A 70 3.93 -16.32 -12.62
N TYR A 71 4.40 -15.29 -13.34
CA TYR A 71 5.83 -14.94 -13.37
C TYR A 71 6.38 -14.62 -11.98
N ARG A 72 5.72 -13.72 -11.22
CA ARG A 72 6.15 -13.34 -9.86
C ARG A 72 6.07 -14.48 -8.84
N SER A 73 5.27 -15.51 -9.14
CA SER A 73 5.17 -16.76 -8.39
C SER A 73 6.26 -17.78 -8.76
N GLY A 74 7.21 -17.45 -9.63
CA GLY A 74 8.24 -18.37 -10.12
C GLY A 74 7.72 -19.38 -11.16
N ARG A 75 6.50 -19.21 -11.65
CA ARG A 75 5.82 -20.11 -12.61
C ARG A 75 5.94 -19.56 -14.02
N GLN A 76 7.17 -19.22 -14.43
CA GLN A 76 7.47 -18.58 -15.72
C GLN A 76 6.98 -19.43 -16.91
N THR A 77 7.17 -20.75 -16.87
CA THR A 77 6.70 -21.66 -17.93
C THR A 77 5.20 -21.55 -18.16
N GLU A 78 4.41 -21.54 -17.09
CA GLU A 78 2.95 -21.38 -17.18
C GLU A 78 2.53 -19.99 -17.68
N ALA A 79 3.30 -18.95 -17.35
CA ALA A 79 3.07 -17.61 -17.88
C ALA A 79 3.26 -17.56 -19.41
N LEU A 80 4.31 -18.24 -19.92
CA LEU A 80 4.57 -18.34 -21.35
C LEU A 80 3.56 -19.23 -22.08
N GLU A 81 3.11 -20.31 -21.44
CA GLU A 81 2.01 -21.16 -21.94
C GLU A 81 0.71 -20.37 -22.09
N LEU A 82 0.33 -19.60 -21.06
CA LEU A 82 -0.86 -18.74 -21.11
C LEU A 82 -0.82 -17.75 -22.27
N TYR A 83 0.34 -17.16 -22.59
CA TYR A 83 0.47 -16.27 -23.74
C TYR A 83 0.24 -17.01 -25.07
N ARG A 84 0.81 -18.21 -25.23
CA ARG A 84 0.60 -19.03 -26.44
C ARG A 84 -0.87 -19.39 -26.62
N GLU A 85 -1.51 -19.90 -25.57
CA GLU A 85 -2.94 -20.22 -25.57
C GLU A 85 -3.79 -19.00 -25.94
N THR A 86 -3.46 -17.83 -25.39
CA THR A 86 -4.19 -16.59 -25.66
C THR A 86 -4.01 -16.14 -27.12
N ARG A 87 -2.78 -16.18 -27.65
CA ARG A 87 -2.50 -15.83 -29.05
C ARG A 87 -3.29 -16.74 -30.00
N ASP A 88 -3.24 -18.04 -29.77
CA ASP A 88 -3.93 -19.01 -30.62
C ASP A 88 -5.45 -18.78 -30.56
N ALA A 89 -6.01 -18.52 -29.36
CA ALA A 89 -7.42 -18.18 -29.20
C ALA A 89 -7.83 -16.86 -29.88
N LEU A 90 -6.96 -15.83 -29.86
CA LEU A 90 -7.21 -14.55 -30.54
C LEU A 90 -7.19 -14.71 -32.07
N ALA A 91 -6.22 -15.46 -32.59
CA ALA A 91 -6.12 -15.75 -34.00
C ALA A 91 -7.32 -16.56 -34.50
N GLU A 92 -7.72 -17.61 -33.77
CA GLU A 92 -8.83 -18.49 -34.15
C GLU A 92 -10.21 -17.80 -34.05
N ARG A 93 -10.47 -17.06 -32.96
CA ARG A 93 -11.80 -16.49 -32.69
C ARG A 93 -12.03 -15.12 -33.33
N PHE A 94 -10.96 -14.34 -33.50
CA PHE A 94 -11.06 -12.93 -33.90
C PHE A 94 -10.18 -12.57 -35.10
N GLY A 95 -9.26 -13.46 -35.52
CA GLY A 95 -8.36 -13.19 -36.65
C GLY A 95 -7.34 -12.09 -36.36
N VAL A 96 -6.98 -11.88 -35.09
CA VAL A 96 -6.05 -10.82 -34.65
C VAL A 96 -4.89 -11.40 -33.84
N GLU A 97 -3.79 -10.67 -33.83
CA GLU A 97 -2.64 -10.94 -32.95
C GLU A 97 -2.78 -10.20 -31.61
N PRO A 98 -2.08 -10.65 -30.55
CA PRO A 98 -1.99 -9.92 -29.29
C PRO A 98 -1.51 -8.47 -29.46
N GLY A 99 -2.12 -7.56 -28.72
CA GLY A 99 -1.75 -6.16 -28.64
C GLY A 99 -0.31 -5.94 -28.14
N GLU A 100 0.21 -4.74 -28.37
CA GLU A 100 1.58 -4.36 -27.98
C GLU A 100 1.87 -4.55 -26.49
N GLY A 101 0.87 -4.27 -25.63
CA GLY A 101 1.01 -4.44 -24.18
C GLY A 101 1.28 -5.90 -23.79
N LEU A 102 0.53 -6.84 -24.36
CA LEU A 102 0.69 -8.27 -24.05
C LEU A 102 1.94 -8.86 -24.72
N ARG A 103 2.26 -8.46 -25.95
CA ARG A 103 3.54 -8.82 -26.62
C ARG A 103 4.76 -8.33 -25.84
N GLY A 104 4.74 -7.08 -25.39
CA GLY A 104 5.80 -6.50 -24.58
C GLY A 104 5.97 -7.22 -23.24
N LEU A 105 4.88 -7.60 -22.57
CA LEU A 105 4.94 -8.41 -21.35
C LEU A 105 5.58 -9.78 -21.62
N HIS A 106 5.16 -10.46 -22.69
CA HIS A 106 5.73 -11.76 -23.09
C HIS A 106 7.24 -11.70 -23.28
N GLU A 107 7.72 -10.68 -23.99
CA GLU A 107 9.15 -10.46 -24.17
C GLU A 107 9.90 -10.22 -22.86
N ARG A 108 9.35 -9.42 -21.94
CA ARG A 108 9.96 -9.21 -20.61
C ARG A 108 10.00 -10.51 -19.79
N VAL A 109 8.94 -11.31 -19.86
CA VAL A 109 8.89 -12.62 -19.20
C VAL A 109 9.92 -13.58 -19.80
N LEU A 110 10.11 -13.60 -21.12
CA LEU A 110 11.14 -14.42 -21.78
C LEU A 110 12.56 -14.07 -21.30
N ARG A 111 12.84 -12.77 -21.09
CA ARG A 111 14.15 -12.28 -20.66
C ARG A 111 14.38 -12.34 -19.15
N GLY A 112 13.37 -12.73 -18.36
CA GLY A 112 13.45 -12.70 -16.90
C GLY A 112 13.67 -11.29 -16.34
N ASP A 113 12.93 -10.31 -16.88
CA ASP A 113 13.10 -8.90 -16.54
C ASP A 113 12.88 -8.62 -15.03
N PRO A 114 13.91 -8.16 -14.28
CA PRO A 114 13.78 -7.83 -12.85
C PRO A 114 12.78 -6.71 -12.56
N GLY A 115 12.46 -5.88 -13.55
CA GLY A 115 11.40 -4.86 -13.45
C GLY A 115 10.01 -5.47 -13.26
N LEU A 116 9.81 -6.73 -13.64
CA LEU A 116 8.56 -7.46 -13.38
C LEU A 116 8.46 -7.92 -11.92
N ASP A 117 9.57 -8.22 -11.25
CA ASP A 117 9.58 -8.74 -9.86
C ASP A 117 9.22 -7.68 -8.82
N ARG A 118 9.36 -6.40 -9.20
CA ARG A 118 9.04 -5.29 -8.31
C ARG A 118 7.57 -4.90 -8.50
N PRO A 119 6.69 -4.98 -7.47
CA PRO A 119 5.47 -4.20 -7.53
C PRO A 119 5.84 -2.73 -7.76
N PRO A 120 5.07 -1.95 -8.57
CA PRO A 120 5.20 -0.49 -8.50
C PRO A 120 5.08 -0.12 -7.02
N ALA A 121 5.93 0.80 -6.55
CA ALA A 121 6.09 1.12 -5.14
C ALA A 121 4.72 1.07 -4.42
N PRO A 122 4.59 0.33 -3.31
CA PRO A 122 3.29 0.06 -2.72
C PRO A 122 2.49 1.37 -2.60
N VAL A 123 1.27 1.42 -3.14
CA VAL A 123 0.36 2.58 -3.09
C VAL A 123 0.01 3.04 -1.66
N HIS A 124 0.61 2.46 -0.63
CA HIS A 124 0.48 2.86 0.77
C HIS A 124 1.80 3.38 1.34
N ALA A 125 2.80 3.63 0.49
CA ALA A 125 4.14 4.03 0.90
C ALA A 125 4.66 5.21 0.07
N VAL A 126 5.27 6.18 0.73
CA VAL A 126 5.98 7.31 0.11
C VAL A 126 7.46 7.23 0.44
N ARG A 127 8.30 7.68 -0.50
CA ARG A 127 9.75 7.76 -0.29
C ARG A 127 10.14 9.20 0.04
N VAL A 128 10.58 9.44 1.27
CA VAL A 128 10.99 10.77 1.76
C VAL A 128 12.42 10.69 2.26
N ARG A 129 13.32 11.54 1.76
CA ARG A 129 14.75 11.56 2.15
C ARG A 129 15.42 10.18 2.16
N GLY A 130 15.02 9.31 1.22
CA GLY A 130 15.54 7.95 1.06
C GLY A 130 14.88 6.89 1.96
N GLU A 131 14.05 7.28 2.93
CA GLU A 131 13.28 6.39 3.81
C GLU A 131 11.92 6.04 3.18
N TRP A 132 11.42 4.85 3.47
CA TRP A 132 10.05 4.46 3.17
C TRP A 132 9.15 4.79 4.35
N LEU A 133 8.12 5.58 4.12
CA LEU A 133 7.11 5.97 5.11
C LEU A 133 5.73 5.51 4.64
N PRO A 134 4.77 5.26 5.56
CA PRO A 134 3.39 5.03 5.16
C PRO A 134 2.79 6.30 4.56
N TRP A 135 1.80 6.16 3.68
CA TRP A 135 1.00 7.31 3.25
C TRP A 135 0.18 7.89 4.40
N ASN A 136 0.02 9.21 4.38
CA ASN A 136 -0.85 9.90 5.31
C ASN A 136 -2.30 9.52 5.03
N THR A 137 -3.01 9.11 6.07
CA THR A 137 -4.39 8.60 6.01
C THR A 137 -5.43 9.68 6.29
N GLY A 138 -5.19 10.56 7.25
CA GLY A 138 -6.11 11.61 7.70
C GLY A 138 -5.45 12.96 7.98
N GLY A 139 -4.13 13.08 7.82
CA GLY A 139 -3.38 14.33 7.96
C GLY A 139 -3.14 14.79 9.41
N HIS A 140 -3.83 14.19 10.39
CA HIS A 140 -3.62 14.51 11.80
C HIS A 140 -2.36 13.80 12.34
N PRO A 141 -1.35 14.52 12.87
CA PRO A 141 -0.07 13.92 13.24
C PRO A 141 -0.15 12.76 14.21
N ALA A 142 -1.06 12.80 15.19
CA ALA A 142 -1.28 11.70 16.12
C ALA A 142 -1.75 10.40 15.43
N LEU A 143 -2.66 10.53 14.45
CA LEU A 143 -3.17 9.37 13.71
C LEU A 143 -2.09 8.82 12.78
N GLU A 144 -1.36 9.71 12.11
CA GLU A 144 -0.26 9.30 11.25
C GLU A 144 0.89 8.67 12.04
N PHE A 145 1.09 9.09 13.29
CA PHE A 145 2.07 8.47 14.15
C PHE A 145 1.69 7.03 14.45
N CYS A 146 0.43 6.77 14.82
CA CYS A 146 -0.10 5.41 14.98
C CYS A 146 -0.02 4.58 13.69
N ASN A 147 -0.23 5.21 12.52
CA ASN A 147 -0.12 4.59 11.20
C ASN A 147 1.30 4.11 10.84
N THR A 148 2.33 4.57 11.55
CA THR A 148 3.69 4.02 11.42
C THR A 148 3.85 2.58 11.96
N TYR A 149 2.77 1.99 12.48
CA TYR A 149 2.68 0.55 12.77
C TYR A 149 1.39 -0.04 12.20
N ALA A 150 1.52 -1.10 11.41
CA ALA A 150 0.40 -1.81 10.79
C ALA A 150 0.04 -3.11 11.51
N GLY A 151 0.62 -3.37 12.69
CA GLY A 151 0.47 -4.63 13.44
C GLY A 151 -0.52 -4.57 14.59
N TRP A 152 -1.41 -3.58 14.65
CA TRP A 152 -2.38 -3.43 15.73
C TRP A 152 -3.40 -4.59 15.76
N GLY A 153 -3.81 -5.01 16.96
CA GLY A 153 -4.88 -6.00 17.15
C GLY A 153 -4.54 -7.45 16.75
N GLY A 154 -3.29 -7.76 16.43
CA GLY A 154 -2.88 -9.10 15.99
C GLY A 154 -1.39 -9.39 16.22
N PRO A 155 -0.92 -10.59 15.82
CA PRO A 155 0.49 -10.94 15.93
C PRO A 155 1.34 -10.03 15.05
N ARG A 156 2.50 -9.61 15.57
CA ARG A 156 3.46 -8.78 14.85
C ARG A 156 3.90 -9.48 13.56
N ARG A 157 3.76 -8.80 12.41
CA ARG A 157 4.14 -9.33 11.10
C ARG A 157 5.45 -8.68 10.63
N PRO A 158 6.30 -9.40 9.88
CA PRO A 158 7.44 -8.78 9.21
C PRO A 158 7.00 -7.58 8.37
N GLY A 159 7.71 -6.46 8.49
CA GLY A 159 7.40 -5.23 7.76
C GLY A 159 6.25 -4.38 8.34
N SER A 160 5.60 -4.80 9.44
CA SER A 160 4.53 -4.00 10.06
C SER A 160 5.04 -2.76 10.81
N GLU A 161 6.35 -2.64 11.03
CA GLU A 161 7.00 -1.50 11.69
C GLU A 161 7.69 -0.60 10.68
N TRP A 162 7.16 0.60 10.51
CA TRP A 162 7.72 1.60 9.59
C TRP A 162 8.88 2.38 10.21
N LEU A 163 8.86 2.61 11.53
CA LEU A 163 9.94 3.34 12.20
C LEU A 163 11.16 2.44 12.42
N ARG A 164 11.80 1.96 11.35
CA ARG A 164 12.85 0.91 11.41
C ARG A 164 14.10 1.33 12.19
N GLY A 165 14.40 2.63 12.19
CA GLY A 165 15.45 3.24 12.98
C GLY A 165 15.12 4.69 13.32
N TYR A 166 15.94 5.32 14.17
CA TYR A 166 15.72 6.70 14.58
C TYR A 166 15.72 7.68 13.40
N ARG A 167 16.53 7.41 12.37
CA ARG A 167 16.51 8.17 11.12
C ARG A 167 15.10 8.20 10.49
N THR A 168 14.40 7.06 10.45
CA THR A 168 13.06 6.99 9.89
C THR A 168 12.06 7.82 10.72
N LEU A 169 12.21 7.83 12.05
CA LEU A 169 11.42 8.70 12.94
C LEU A 169 11.69 10.19 12.66
N ALA A 170 12.95 10.61 12.57
CA ALA A 170 13.30 12.00 12.28
C ALA A 170 12.80 12.46 10.91
N VAL A 171 12.92 11.60 9.89
CA VAL A 171 12.41 11.87 8.54
C VAL A 171 10.88 11.91 8.52
N TRP A 172 10.20 11.02 9.25
CA TRP A 172 8.74 11.04 9.39
C TRP A 172 8.26 12.34 10.06
N ALA A 173 8.91 12.76 11.15
CA ALA A 173 8.54 14.00 11.84
C ALA A 173 8.67 15.23 10.92
N GLY A 174 9.74 15.30 10.12
CA GLY A 174 9.90 16.36 9.12
C GLY A 174 8.88 16.27 7.98
N HIS A 175 8.51 15.05 7.57
CA HIS A 175 7.50 14.86 6.52
C HIS A 175 6.11 15.36 6.93
N LEU A 176 5.80 15.34 8.24
CA LEU A 176 4.54 15.86 8.79
C LEU A 176 4.65 17.30 9.30
N ASP A 177 5.72 18.02 8.92
CA ASP A 177 5.98 19.39 9.35
C ASP A 177 5.99 19.58 10.88
N LEU A 178 6.30 18.52 11.64
CA LEU A 178 6.46 18.56 13.10
C LEU A 178 7.83 19.10 13.53
N THR A 179 8.78 19.10 12.61
CA THR A 179 10.14 19.60 12.87
C THR A 179 10.73 20.16 11.59
N GLU A 180 11.55 21.19 11.73
CA GLU A 180 12.17 21.85 10.59
C GLU A 180 13.22 20.97 9.90
N ASP A 181 13.39 21.18 8.60
CA ASP A 181 14.29 20.40 7.75
C ASP A 181 15.75 20.35 8.26
N HIS A 182 16.21 21.46 8.82
CA HIS A 182 17.53 21.61 9.41
C HIS A 182 17.68 20.77 10.70
N LEU A 183 16.61 20.66 11.50
CA LEU A 183 16.57 19.80 12.68
C LEU A 183 16.56 18.33 12.29
N VAL A 184 15.81 17.92 11.26
CA VAL A 184 15.86 16.55 10.73
C VAL A 184 17.30 16.15 10.38
N THR A 185 18.02 17.05 9.70
CA THR A 185 19.42 16.83 9.31
C THR A 185 20.32 16.71 10.53
N ARG A 186 20.19 17.62 11.50
CA ARG A 186 20.96 17.61 12.76
C ARG A 186 20.70 16.35 13.59
N LEU A 187 19.44 15.98 13.80
CA LEU A 187 19.03 14.79 14.54
C LEU A 187 19.55 13.52 13.89
N THR A 188 19.47 13.43 12.57
CA THR A 188 20.00 12.28 11.82
C THR A 188 21.53 12.21 11.89
N GLY A 189 22.21 13.35 11.87
CA GLY A 189 23.66 13.43 12.07
C GLY A 189 24.07 12.99 13.47
N ARG A 190 23.38 13.48 14.51
CA ARG A 190 23.61 13.10 15.90
C ARG A 190 23.35 11.62 16.14
N ALA A 191 22.30 11.06 15.56
CA ALA A 191 21.98 9.64 15.67
C ALA A 191 23.09 8.72 15.14
N ARG A 192 23.84 9.15 14.12
CA ARG A 192 25.02 8.41 13.65
C ARG A 192 26.19 8.47 14.62
N GLN A 193 26.35 9.58 15.34
CA GLN A 193 27.40 9.78 16.33
C GLN A 193 27.07 9.10 17.67
N ARG A 194 25.78 8.96 17.99
CA ARG A 194 25.26 8.43 19.25
C ARG A 194 24.14 7.41 19.01
N PRO A 195 24.47 6.21 18.52
CA PRO A 195 23.48 5.21 18.12
C PRO A 195 22.64 4.68 19.29
N ASP A 196 23.22 4.57 20.48
CA ASP A 196 22.50 4.08 21.67
C ASP A 196 21.45 5.08 22.16
N GLU A 197 21.80 6.37 22.23
CA GLU A 197 20.83 7.45 22.52
C GLU A 197 19.69 7.45 21.48
N ALA A 198 20.03 7.28 20.20
CA ALA A 198 19.05 7.25 19.12
C ALA A 198 18.12 6.03 19.20
N ALA A 199 18.66 4.85 19.57
CA ALA A 199 17.88 3.65 19.76
C ALA A 199 16.94 3.77 20.97
N ALA A 200 17.41 4.37 22.07
CA ALA A 200 16.60 4.66 23.25
C ALA A 200 15.43 5.61 22.92
N ALA A 201 15.72 6.73 22.25
CA ALA A 201 14.68 7.68 21.84
C ALA A 201 13.66 7.07 20.87
N LEU A 202 14.10 6.18 19.96
CA LEU A 202 13.17 5.45 19.10
C LEU A 202 12.29 4.47 19.89
N ALA A 203 12.85 3.78 20.88
CA ALA A 203 12.10 2.86 21.73
C ALA A 203 11.04 3.61 22.54
N GLU A 204 11.41 4.76 23.11
CA GLU A 204 10.50 5.66 23.81
C GLU A 204 9.37 6.15 22.89
N ALA A 205 9.69 6.64 21.70
CA ALA A 205 8.70 7.06 20.71
C ALA A 205 7.73 5.93 20.35
N ARG A 206 8.20 4.69 20.17
CA ARG A 206 7.33 3.52 19.91
C ARG A 206 6.48 3.15 21.13
N GLY A 207 7.00 3.32 22.34
CA GLY A 207 6.25 3.16 23.58
C GLY A 207 5.10 4.16 23.64
N PHE A 208 5.42 5.46 23.50
CA PHE A 208 4.43 6.53 23.42
C PHE A 208 3.40 6.30 22.32
N ARG A 209 3.79 5.85 21.12
CA ARG A 209 2.86 5.49 20.04
C ARG A 209 1.85 4.43 20.48
N SER A 210 2.30 3.45 21.27
CA SER A 210 1.45 2.35 21.74
C SER A 210 0.45 2.83 22.77
N ASP A 211 0.88 3.67 23.72
CA ASP A 211 -0.02 4.30 24.69
C ASP A 211 -1.00 5.28 23.99
N LEU A 212 -0.54 6.03 22.99
CA LEU A 212 -1.39 6.89 22.17
C LEU A 212 -2.47 6.11 21.41
N TYR A 213 -2.10 5.00 20.77
CA TYR A 213 -3.06 4.13 20.11
C TYR A 213 -4.11 3.57 21.10
N ALA A 214 -3.65 3.08 22.26
CA ALA A 214 -4.56 2.59 23.31
C ALA A 214 -5.51 3.70 23.79
N CYS A 215 -5.00 4.89 24.07
CA CYS A 215 -5.80 6.05 24.49
C CYS A 215 -6.85 6.45 23.44
N LEU A 216 -6.54 6.33 22.15
CA LEU A 216 -7.46 6.67 21.06
C LEU A 216 -8.51 5.59 20.77
N THR A 217 -8.24 4.35 21.13
CA THR A 217 -9.09 3.19 20.77
C THR A 217 -9.88 2.64 21.95
N ASP A 218 -9.43 2.86 23.18
CA ASP A 218 -10.13 2.56 24.41
C ASP A 218 -10.17 3.79 25.33
N PRO A 219 -11.26 4.59 25.29
CA PRO A 219 -11.44 5.74 26.18
C PRO A 219 -11.46 5.38 27.68
N GLY A 220 -11.61 4.09 28.03
CA GLY A 220 -11.56 3.59 29.41
C GLY A 220 -10.13 3.31 29.92
N ASP A 221 -9.11 3.31 29.06
CA ASP A 221 -7.73 3.04 29.46
C ASP A 221 -7.08 4.27 30.12
N VAL A 222 -7.34 4.43 31.42
CA VAL A 222 -6.80 5.52 32.25
C VAL A 222 -5.26 5.49 32.30
N ARG A 223 -4.63 4.32 32.15
CA ARG A 223 -3.16 4.19 32.17
C ARG A 223 -2.58 4.81 30.91
N ALA A 224 -3.12 4.44 29.75
CA ALA A 224 -2.72 4.99 28.46
C ALA A 224 -2.98 6.51 28.41
N PHE A 225 -4.15 6.96 28.85
CA PHE A 225 -4.47 8.39 28.93
C PHE A 225 -3.45 9.17 29.78
N LYS A 226 -3.12 8.68 30.98
CA LYS A 226 -2.13 9.34 31.86
C LYS A 226 -0.73 9.38 31.24
N ALA A 227 -0.31 8.30 30.59
CA ALA A 227 1.00 8.24 29.92
C ALA A 227 1.07 9.27 28.78
N VAL A 228 0.02 9.38 27.97
CA VAL A 228 -0.06 10.36 26.89
C VAL A 228 -0.13 11.79 27.42
N ALA A 229 -0.95 12.03 28.45
CA ALA A 229 -1.09 13.33 29.08
C ALA A 229 0.24 13.83 29.68
N ALA A 230 1.01 12.97 30.35
CA ALA A 230 2.30 13.33 30.92
C ALA A 230 3.29 13.82 29.84
N VAL A 231 3.38 13.09 28.71
CA VAL A 231 4.23 13.51 27.58
C VAL A 231 3.73 14.81 26.96
N ALA A 232 2.42 15.01 26.85
CA ALA A 232 1.84 16.24 26.32
C ALA A 232 2.10 17.44 27.24
N GLU A 233 2.00 17.27 28.55
CA GLU A 233 2.32 18.30 29.55
C GLU A 233 3.81 18.67 29.54
N GLU A 234 4.70 17.67 29.48
CA GLU A 234 6.14 17.90 29.35
C GLU A 234 6.48 18.64 28.06
N ALA A 235 5.91 18.19 26.92
CA ALA A 235 6.11 18.84 25.64
C ALA A 235 5.57 20.28 25.63
N ALA A 236 4.42 20.55 26.25
CA ALA A 236 3.87 21.90 26.38
C ALA A 236 4.77 22.83 27.21
N GLY A 237 5.54 22.28 28.16
CA GLY A 237 6.55 23.04 28.91
C GLY A 237 7.79 23.41 28.08
N LEU A 238 8.03 22.72 26.96
CA LEU A 238 9.19 22.91 26.08
C LEU A 238 8.82 23.58 24.75
N ALA A 239 7.54 23.78 24.47
CA ALA A 239 7.04 24.29 23.21
C ALA A 239 6.46 25.71 23.36
N GLU A 240 6.84 26.59 22.45
CA GLU A 240 6.30 27.92 22.29
C GLU A 240 5.28 27.94 21.15
N PHE A 241 4.08 28.44 21.43
CA PHE A 241 3.09 28.69 20.40
C PHE A 241 3.41 30.00 19.65
N VAL A 242 3.69 29.89 18.36
CA VAL A 242 3.98 31.03 17.48
C VAL A 242 2.84 31.21 16.50
N ARG A 243 2.32 32.44 16.41
CA ARG A 243 1.29 32.80 15.42
C ARG A 243 1.95 33.29 14.15
N GLY A 244 1.61 32.67 13.03
CA GLY A 244 2.02 33.06 11.68
C GLY A 244 1.29 34.31 11.18
N GLU A 245 1.87 34.96 10.17
CA GLU A 245 1.30 36.14 9.51
C GLU A 245 -0.01 35.83 8.76
N ASP A 246 -0.22 34.55 8.40
CA ASP A 246 -1.44 34.01 7.81
C ASP A 246 -2.57 33.77 8.82
N GLY A 247 -2.31 34.04 10.11
CA GLY A 247 -3.25 33.82 11.21
C GLY A 247 -3.29 32.39 11.76
N LEU A 248 -2.54 31.46 11.17
CA LEU A 248 -2.36 30.10 11.67
C LEU A 248 -1.37 30.08 12.84
N GLY A 249 -1.48 29.09 13.72
CA GLY A 249 -0.61 28.95 14.89
C GLY A 249 0.15 27.64 14.85
N LEU A 250 1.44 27.67 15.17
CA LEU A 250 2.31 26.51 15.17
C LEU A 250 3.04 26.43 16.52
N TRP A 251 3.05 25.24 17.11
CA TRP A 251 3.91 24.96 18.25
C TRP A 251 5.33 24.70 17.75
N ARG A 252 6.31 25.43 18.28
CA ARG A 252 7.73 25.25 18.01
C ARG A 252 8.43 24.83 19.29
N LEU A 253 9.36 23.89 19.20
CA LEU A 253 10.24 23.59 20.33
C LEU A 253 11.11 24.81 20.59
N SER A 254 11.19 25.26 21.85
CA SER A 254 12.14 26.29 22.25
C SER A 254 13.57 25.80 21.95
N PRO A 255 14.44 26.66 21.38
CA PRO A 255 15.78 26.29 20.91
C PRO A 255 16.74 25.76 21.99
#